data_AF-A0A820J8Q0-F1
#
_entry.id   AF-A0A820J8Q0-F1
#
_cell.length_a   1.000
_cell.length_b   1.000
_cell.length_c   1.000
_cell.angle_alpha   90.00
_cell.angle_beta   90.00
_cell.angle_gamma   90.00
#
_symmetry.space_group_name_H-M   'P 1'
#
loop_
_entity.id
_entity.type
_entity.pdbx_description
1 polymer ?
#
loop_
_entity_poly.entity_id
_entity_poly.type
_entity_poly.pdbx_seq_one_letter_code
_entity_poly.pdbx_strand_id
1 'polypeptide(L)'
;MTTSTTSIILPAQCSSYTTNSDSTRRIAYTSSSACDSSLFGTTGTWVRFVSPAGTTMPTSAPSIYACGTDAPGWYNGAYPSTAGSTTTGTVCYNWAGYTCNWSNSIQITHCSTFYVFKLINTPVCNLGYCTV
;
A
#
# COMPACT_ATOMS: atom_id res chain seq x y z
N MET A 1 33.58 -22.51 8.26
CA MET A 1 32.12 -22.47 7.99
C MET A 1 31.88 -21.38 6.96
N THR A 2 31.68 -21.74 5.70
CA THR A 2 31.43 -20.79 4.60
C THR A 2 29.93 -20.56 4.50
N THR A 3 29.44 -19.40 4.94
CA THR A 3 28.07 -18.96 4.63
C THR A 3 27.98 -18.70 3.13
N SER A 4 27.42 -19.66 2.40
CA SER A 4 27.07 -19.51 1.00
C SER A 4 25.86 -18.58 0.91
N THR A 5 26.08 -17.29 0.63
CA THR A 5 25.01 -16.35 0.32
C THR A 5 24.48 -16.66 -1.07
N THR A 6 23.38 -17.40 -1.15
CA THR A 6 22.59 -17.52 -2.38
C THR A 6 22.08 -16.12 -2.73
N SER A 7 22.58 -15.53 -3.82
CA SER A 7 22.11 -14.24 -4.31
C SER A 7 20.64 -14.36 -4.70
N ILE A 8 19.75 -13.77 -3.91
CA ILE A 8 18.32 -13.73 -4.23
C ILE A 8 18.13 -12.82 -5.44
N ILE A 9 17.63 -13.37 -6.55
CA ILE A 9 17.24 -12.58 -7.71
C ILE A 9 15.92 -11.90 -7.37
N LEU A 10 15.96 -10.58 -7.18
CA LEU A 10 14.76 -9.79 -6.89
C LEU A 10 14.03 -9.42 -8.20
N PRO A 11 12.68 -9.38 -8.19
CA PRO A 11 11.90 -8.90 -9.32
C PRO A 11 12.22 -7.44 -9.71
N ALA A 12 11.92 -7.07 -10.96
CA ALA A 12 12.22 -5.73 -11.48
C ALA A 12 11.59 -4.58 -10.67
N GLN A 13 10.42 -4.79 -10.08
CA GLN A 13 9.77 -3.81 -9.20
C GLN A 13 10.52 -3.53 -7.90
N CYS A 14 11.56 -4.32 -7.57
CA CYS A 14 12.47 -4.03 -6.46
C CYS A 14 13.58 -3.05 -6.82
N SER A 15 13.72 -2.67 -8.09
CA SER A 15 14.63 -1.62 -8.56
C SER A 15 13.94 -0.54 -9.41
N SER A 16 12.74 -0.80 -9.91
CA SER A 16 11.94 0.13 -10.70
C SER A 16 10.58 0.39 -10.04
N TYR A 17 10.52 1.48 -9.26
CA TYR A 17 9.35 1.93 -8.51
C TYR A 17 9.39 3.45 -8.29
N THR A 18 8.24 4.04 -8.00
CA THR A 18 8.14 5.44 -7.54
C THR A 18 8.18 5.47 -6.02
N THR A 19 8.84 6.47 -5.42
CA THR A 19 8.81 6.66 -3.97
C THR A 19 7.65 7.58 -3.58
N ASN A 20 7.02 7.30 -2.45
CA ASN A 20 6.01 8.17 -1.87
C ASN A 20 6.36 8.43 -0.40
N SER A 21 6.62 9.69 -0.09
CA SER A 21 7.02 10.20 1.22
C SER A 21 5.98 11.14 1.83
N ASP A 22 4.76 11.19 1.26
CA ASP A 22 3.69 12.06 1.74
C ASP A 22 3.23 11.64 3.15
N SER A 23 3.57 12.47 4.15
CA SER A 23 3.22 12.22 5.56
C SER A 23 1.72 12.15 5.82
N THR A 24 0.89 12.73 4.94
CA THR A 24 -0.58 12.71 5.11
C THR A 24 -1.15 11.30 4.98
N ARG A 25 -0.41 10.36 4.39
CA ARG A 25 -0.82 8.95 4.23
C ARG A 25 -0.73 8.13 5.52
N ARG A 26 -0.08 8.65 6.56
CA ARG A 26 0.00 8.00 7.87
C ARG A 26 -1.40 7.85 8.46
N ILE A 27 -1.72 6.69 9.04
CA ILE A 27 -3.01 6.49 9.75
C ILE A 27 -3.27 7.52 10.86
N ALA A 28 -2.23 8.14 11.41
CA ALA A 28 -2.34 9.16 12.45
C ALA A 28 -2.71 10.56 11.91
N TYR A 29 -2.63 10.78 10.60
CA TYR A 29 -3.05 12.03 9.98
C TYR A 29 -4.56 12.00 9.72
N THR A 30 -5.28 13.02 10.18
CA THR A 30 -6.74 13.09 10.06
C THR A 30 -7.16 14.25 9.16
N SER A 31 -7.78 13.95 8.02
CA SER A 31 -8.34 14.92 7.05
C SER A 31 -9.28 14.16 6.09
N SER A 32 -9.95 14.88 5.18
CA SER A 32 -10.87 14.34 4.16
C SER A 32 -10.61 14.92 2.77
N SER A 33 -9.36 15.27 2.47
CA SER A 33 -8.98 15.99 1.25
C SER A 33 -8.24 15.13 0.22
N ALA A 34 -7.73 13.97 0.63
CA ALA A 34 -6.94 13.09 -0.22
C ALA A 34 -7.81 12.32 -1.21
N CYS A 35 -7.29 12.14 -2.42
CA CYS A 35 -7.96 11.50 -3.53
C CYS A 35 -6.97 10.71 -4.39
N ASP A 36 -7.09 9.39 -4.36
CA ASP A 36 -6.19 8.48 -5.07
C ASP A 36 -6.80 7.95 -6.40
N SER A 37 -7.91 8.56 -6.89
CA SER A 37 -8.65 8.07 -8.08
C SER A 37 -7.98 8.38 -9.43
N SER A 38 -6.86 9.10 -9.44
CA SER A 38 -6.11 9.47 -10.64
C SER A 38 -4.59 9.39 -10.49
N LEU A 39 -4.06 8.92 -9.36
CA LEU A 39 -2.64 8.98 -9.03
C LEU A 39 -1.80 7.81 -9.57
N PHE A 40 -2.37 6.62 -9.71
CA PHE A 40 -1.60 5.38 -9.95
C PHE A 40 -1.88 4.73 -11.31
N GLY A 41 -2.85 5.26 -12.06
CA GLY A 41 -3.31 4.72 -13.33
C GLY A 41 -4.14 3.44 -13.18
N THR A 42 -4.78 3.02 -14.26
CA THR A 42 -5.64 1.81 -14.28
C THR A 42 -4.84 0.51 -14.42
N THR A 43 -3.66 0.55 -15.03
CA THR A 43 -2.73 -0.60 -15.16
C THR A 43 -1.84 -0.77 -13.93
N GLY A 44 -1.83 0.25 -13.07
CA GLY A 44 -1.16 0.31 -11.79
C GLY A 44 0.30 0.73 -11.84
N THR A 45 0.74 1.35 -10.75
CA THR A 45 2.09 1.88 -10.55
C THR A 45 2.73 1.19 -9.37
N TRP A 46 3.99 0.76 -9.52
CA TRP A 46 4.79 0.26 -8.40
C TRP A 46 5.26 1.42 -7.53
N VAL A 47 4.88 1.39 -6.26
CA VAL A 47 5.15 2.45 -5.28
C VAL A 47 5.87 1.85 -4.08
N ARG A 48 6.90 2.54 -3.59
CA ARG A 48 7.53 2.30 -2.29
C ARG A 48 7.16 3.44 -1.35
N PHE A 49 6.45 3.13 -0.28
CA PHE A 49 6.25 4.08 0.81
C PHE A 49 7.53 4.20 1.64
N VAL A 50 7.90 5.44 1.95
CA VAL A 50 9.08 5.76 2.76
C VAL A 50 8.74 6.84 3.78
N SER A 51 9.57 6.97 4.83
CA SER A 51 9.42 8.04 5.81
C SER A 51 9.37 9.42 5.12
N PRO A 52 8.48 10.34 5.54
CA PRO A 52 7.57 10.26 6.69
C PRO A 52 6.20 9.60 6.45
N ALA A 53 5.88 9.10 5.25
CA ALA A 53 4.59 8.46 4.97
C ALA A 53 4.35 7.20 5.82
N GLY A 54 5.42 6.51 6.21
CA GLY A 54 5.35 5.13 6.69
C GLY A 54 5.98 4.21 5.66
N THR A 55 5.92 2.90 5.87
CA THR A 55 6.59 1.93 4.98
C THR A 55 5.69 0.79 4.52
N THR A 56 4.57 0.56 5.21
CA THR A 56 3.61 -0.48 4.86
C THR A 56 2.18 0.03 4.97
N MET A 57 1.23 -0.65 4.34
CA MET A 57 -0.21 -0.46 4.59
C MET A 57 -0.64 -1.19 5.86
N PRO A 58 -1.61 -0.65 6.63
CA PRO A 58 -2.20 -1.35 7.75
C PRO A 58 -2.93 -2.63 7.28
N THR A 59 -2.90 -3.68 8.10
CA THR A 59 -3.61 -4.94 7.87
C THR A 59 -4.93 -5.05 8.64
N SER A 60 -5.38 -3.93 9.20
CA SER A 60 -6.66 -3.77 9.91
C SER A 60 -7.25 -2.41 9.57
N ALA A 61 -8.58 -2.31 9.55
CA ALA A 61 -9.28 -1.08 9.20
C ALA A 61 -8.92 0.11 10.12
N PRO A 62 -8.35 1.21 9.59
CA PRO A 62 -8.22 2.48 10.30
C PRO A 62 -9.59 3.12 10.54
N SER A 63 -9.68 4.01 11.53
CA SER A 63 -10.86 4.86 11.73
C SER A 63 -11.11 5.75 10.51
N ILE A 64 -12.38 6.02 10.19
CA ILE A 64 -12.75 6.98 9.12
C ILE A 64 -12.01 8.32 9.29
N TYR A 65 -11.74 9.02 8.18
CA TYR A 65 -10.93 10.24 8.13
C TYR A 65 -9.42 10.06 8.40
N ALA A 66 -8.95 8.84 8.62
CA ALA A 66 -7.51 8.54 8.72
C ALA A 66 -6.80 8.67 7.37
N CYS A 67 -5.48 8.85 7.42
CA CYS A 67 -4.60 9.03 6.26
C CYS A 67 -5.06 10.09 5.25
N GLY A 68 -5.77 11.09 5.75
CA GLY A 68 -6.17 12.27 5.00
C GLY A 68 -7.33 12.10 4.02
N THR A 69 -8.02 10.97 4.04
CA THR A 69 -9.15 10.66 3.15
C THR A 69 -10.41 10.34 3.96
N ASP A 70 -11.60 10.49 3.37
CA ASP A 70 -12.85 10.08 4.02
C ASP A 70 -12.86 8.59 4.38
N ALA A 71 -12.60 7.72 3.39
CA ALA A 71 -12.67 6.28 3.54
C ALA A 71 -11.27 5.64 3.43
N PRO A 72 -10.59 5.41 4.56
CA PRO A 72 -9.22 4.92 4.59
C PRO A 72 -9.10 3.48 4.09
N GLY A 73 -8.12 3.26 3.22
CA GLY A 73 -7.76 1.98 2.65
C GLY A 73 -6.79 1.19 3.53
N TRP A 74 -7.03 -0.11 3.67
CA TRP A 74 -6.19 -1.05 4.39
C TRP A 74 -6.09 -2.37 3.64
N TYR A 75 -4.95 -3.06 3.78
CA TYR A 75 -4.71 -4.30 3.07
C TYR A 75 -5.33 -5.49 3.81
N ASN A 76 -6.39 -6.05 3.23
CA ASN A 76 -7.08 -7.24 3.73
C ASN A 76 -6.43 -8.50 3.14
N GLY A 77 -5.23 -8.81 3.63
CA GLY A 77 -4.47 -9.98 3.20
C GLY A 77 -3.18 -10.14 3.98
N ALA A 78 -2.44 -11.20 3.65
CA ALA A 78 -1.11 -11.44 4.19
C ALA A 78 -0.03 -10.81 3.30
N TYR A 79 1.00 -10.23 3.93
CA TYR A 79 2.18 -9.76 3.23
C TYR A 79 3.05 -10.95 2.77
N PRO A 80 3.77 -10.82 1.64
CA PRO A 80 4.74 -11.82 1.22
C PRO A 80 5.88 -11.91 2.23
N SER A 81 6.11 -13.09 2.82
CA SER A 81 7.19 -13.29 3.80
C SER A 81 8.54 -13.55 3.15
N THR A 82 8.56 -14.19 1.98
CA THR A 82 9.80 -14.56 1.27
C THR A 82 10.29 -13.42 0.38
N ALA A 83 11.56 -13.04 0.50
CA ALA A 83 12.17 -12.04 -0.38
C ALA A 83 12.10 -12.48 -1.85
N GLY A 84 11.71 -11.55 -2.72
CA GLY A 84 11.45 -11.79 -4.14
C GLY A 84 10.04 -12.31 -4.46
N SER A 85 9.25 -12.71 -3.45
CA SER A 85 7.88 -13.15 -3.70
C SER A 85 6.91 -11.98 -3.86
N THR A 86 5.87 -12.19 -4.67
CA THR A 86 4.77 -11.25 -4.92
C THR A 86 3.46 -11.91 -4.53
N THR A 87 2.60 -11.21 -3.78
CA THR A 87 1.24 -11.63 -3.46
C THR A 87 0.23 -10.64 -4.04
N THR A 88 -0.89 -11.17 -4.50
CA THR A 88 -2.07 -10.36 -4.85
C THR A 88 -3.03 -10.39 -3.67
N GLY A 89 -3.59 -9.24 -3.31
CA GLY A 89 -4.60 -9.15 -2.27
C GLY A 89 -5.50 -7.95 -2.45
N THR A 90 -6.43 -7.77 -1.52
CA THR A 90 -7.48 -6.76 -1.63
C THR A 90 -7.21 -5.61 -0.67
N VAL A 91 -7.27 -4.38 -1.15
CA VAL A 91 -7.42 -3.21 -0.28
C VAL A 91 -8.90 -2.98 -0.05
N CYS A 92 -9.30 -2.92 1.21
CA CYS A 92 -10.65 -2.59 1.67
C CYS A 92 -10.67 -1.14 2.15
N TYR A 93 -11.79 -0.43 1.92
CA TYR A 93 -11.97 0.95 2.38
C TYR A 93 -13.06 1.03 3.44
N ASN A 94 -12.71 1.55 4.62
CA ASN A 94 -13.63 1.66 5.75
C ASN A 94 -14.54 2.88 5.60
N TRP A 95 -15.86 2.69 5.54
CA TRP A 95 -16.82 3.78 5.47
C TRP A 95 -18.21 3.36 5.93
N ALA A 96 -18.98 4.30 6.47
CA ALA A 96 -20.41 4.13 6.79
C ALA A 96 -20.75 2.86 7.62
N GLY A 97 -19.86 2.47 8.55
CA GLY A 97 -20.06 1.30 9.40
C GLY A 97 -19.62 -0.04 8.80
N TYR A 98 -19.15 -0.05 7.54
CA TYR A 98 -18.59 -1.21 6.88
C TYR A 98 -17.07 -1.06 6.73
N THR A 99 -16.31 -2.03 7.26
CA THR A 99 -14.84 -2.03 7.18
C THR A 99 -14.31 -2.26 5.76
N CYS A 100 -15.16 -2.68 4.82
CA CYS A 100 -14.84 -2.89 3.41
C CYS A 100 -16.02 -2.47 2.53
N ASN A 101 -16.37 -1.17 2.56
CA ASN A 101 -17.48 -0.64 1.76
C ASN A 101 -17.13 -0.55 0.27
N TRP A 102 -15.86 -0.25 -0.02
CA TRP A 102 -15.26 -0.41 -1.35
C TRP A 102 -14.05 -1.31 -1.27
N SER A 103 -13.59 -1.78 -2.42
CA SER A 103 -12.34 -2.51 -2.50
C SER A 103 -11.72 -2.46 -3.89
N ASN A 104 -10.42 -2.73 -3.96
CA ASN A 104 -9.75 -3.09 -5.19
C ASN A 104 -8.58 -4.04 -4.93
N SER A 105 -8.17 -4.78 -5.97
CA SER A 105 -7.00 -5.65 -5.88
C SER A 105 -5.71 -4.86 -6.10
N ILE A 106 -4.65 -5.23 -5.37
CA ILE A 106 -3.29 -4.75 -5.54
C ILE A 106 -2.29 -5.92 -5.53
N GLN A 107 -1.04 -5.64 -5.86
CA GLN A 107 0.07 -6.59 -5.65
C GLN A 107 1.07 -6.00 -4.67
N ILE A 108 1.69 -6.86 -3.86
CA ILE A 108 2.76 -6.50 -2.93
C ILE A 108 3.95 -7.40 -3.22
N THR A 109 5.15 -6.84 -3.31
CA THR A 109 6.41 -7.61 -3.44
C THR A 109 7.31 -7.34 -2.25
N HIS A 110 7.88 -8.40 -1.68
CA HIS A 110 8.89 -8.28 -0.63
C HIS A 110 10.29 -8.15 -1.25
N CYS A 111 10.87 -6.96 -1.23
CA CYS A 111 12.16 -6.64 -1.83
C CYS A 111 13.32 -6.79 -0.83
N SER A 112 13.31 -7.89 -0.08
CA SER A 112 14.24 -8.19 1.03
C SER A 112 14.11 -7.31 2.27
N THR A 113 14.28 -5.99 2.17
CA THR A 113 14.27 -5.08 3.34
C THR A 113 13.11 -4.08 3.33
N PHE A 114 12.32 -4.07 2.25
CA PHE A 114 11.17 -3.20 2.07
C PHE A 114 10.11 -3.86 1.21
N TYR A 115 8.93 -3.26 1.17
CA TYR A 115 7.84 -3.68 0.31
C TYR A 115 7.61 -2.64 -0.79
N VAL A 116 7.17 -3.13 -1.96
CA VAL A 116 6.63 -2.31 -3.03
C VAL A 116 5.21 -2.77 -3.34
N PHE A 117 4.36 -1.80 -3.67
CA PHE A 117 2.93 -1.98 -3.85
C PHE A 117 2.58 -1.59 -5.27
N LYS A 118 1.96 -2.48 -6.04
CA LYS A 118 1.35 -2.13 -7.32
C LYS A 118 -0.05 -1.59 -7.06
N LEU A 119 -0.14 -0.28 -6.96
CA LEU A 119 -1.39 0.43 -6.68
C LEU A 119 -2.09 0.77 -7.98
N ILE A 120 -3.40 0.76 -7.99
CA ILE A 120 -4.22 1.27 -9.10
C ILE A 120 -5.00 2.48 -8.61
N ASN A 121 -5.60 3.23 -9.53
CA ASN A 121 -6.55 4.26 -9.14
C ASN A 121 -7.66 3.69 -8.26
N THR A 122 -8.00 4.39 -7.20
CA THR A 122 -9.11 4.00 -6.35
C THR A 122 -10.45 4.10 -7.10
N PRO A 123 -11.45 3.26 -6.77
CA PRO A 123 -12.76 3.29 -7.44
C PRO A 123 -13.47 4.65 -7.43
N VAL A 124 -13.30 5.43 -6.35
CA VAL A 124 -13.84 6.79 -6.20
C VAL A 124 -12.84 7.70 -5.47
N CYS A 125 -13.07 9.01 -5.55
CA CYS A 125 -12.12 10.03 -5.08
C CYS A 125 -11.96 10.06 -3.55
N ASN A 126 -13.03 9.77 -2.78
CA ASN A 126 -13.02 9.79 -1.32
C ASN A 126 -12.28 8.60 -0.66
N LEU A 127 -11.46 7.88 -1.43
CA LEU A 127 -10.70 6.72 -1.00
C LEU A 127 -9.19 7.04 -1.09
N GLY A 128 -8.41 6.49 -0.16
CA GLY A 128 -6.96 6.67 -0.16
C GLY A 128 -6.23 5.49 0.47
N TYR A 129 -5.05 5.17 -0.04
CA TYR A 129 -4.20 4.12 0.52
C TYR A 129 -3.46 4.65 1.76
N CYS A 130 -3.79 4.11 2.94
CA CYS A 130 -3.13 4.47 4.19
C CYS A 130 -1.81 3.71 4.39
N THR A 131 -0.97 4.28 5.26
CA THR A 131 0.32 3.72 5.64
C THR A 131 0.61 3.81 7.14
N VAL A 132 1.49 2.94 7.63
CA VAL A 132 2.02 2.89 9.01
C VAL A 132 3.55 2.96 9.04
#